data_AF-A0A434S1E8-F1
#
_entry.id   AF-A0A434S1E8-F1
#
_cell.length_a   1.000
_cell.length_b   1.000
_cell.length_c   1.000
_cell.angle_alpha   90.00
_cell.angle_beta   90.00
_cell.angle_gamma   90.00
#
_symmetry.space_group_name_H-M   'P 1'
#
loop_
_entity.id
_entity.type
_entity.pdbx_description
1 polymer ?
#
loop_
_entity_poly.entity_id
_entity_poly.type
_entity_poly.pdbx_seq_one_letter_code
_entity_poly.pdbx_strand_id
1 'polypeptide(L)' 'MNADFSERRVKMVDGQIRTTDVTSAPLIEAMLSVPREAFVGAGQRDLAY' A
#
# COMPACT_ATOMS: atom_id res chain seq x y z
N MET A 1 4.37 -12.04 14.22
CA MET A 1 3.11 -11.27 14.26
C MET A 1 2.72 -11.10 12.81
N ASN A 2 1.64 -11.74 12.36
CA ASN A 2 1.23 -11.68 10.95
C ASN A 2 0.74 -10.25 10.71
N ALA A 3 1.58 -9.39 10.12
CA ALA A 3 1.17 -8.03 9.80
C ALA A 3 0.05 -8.09 8.76
N ASP A 4 -1.08 -7.45 9.01
CA ASP A 4 -2.13 -7.33 8.01
C ASP A 4 -1.69 -6.28 6.97
N PHE A 5 -0.99 -6.76 5.94
CA PHE A 5 -0.53 -5.92 4.83
C PHE A 5 -1.69 -5.26 4.07
N SER A 6 -2.88 -5.85 4.08
CA SER A 6 -4.06 -5.27 3.43
C SER A 6 -4.52 -4.02 4.18
N GLU A 7 -4.61 -4.10 5.51
CA GLU A 7 -4.98 -2.95 6.35
C GLU A 7 -3.96 -1.81 6.24
N ARG A 8 -2.67 -2.15 6.27
CA ARG A 8 -1.59 -1.16 6.14
C ARG A 8 -1.58 -0.47 4.78
N ARG A 9 -1.87 -1.21 3.72
CA ARG A 9 -2.00 -0.66 2.36
C ARG A 9 -3.13 0.34 2.26
N VAL A 10 -4.30 0.02 2.83
CA VAL A 10 -5.43 0.96 2.90
C VAL A 10 -5.02 2.23 3.63
N LYS A 11 -4.39 2.10 4.81
CA LYS A 11 -3.89 3.25 5.58
C LYS A 11 -2.88 4.10 4.81
N MET A 12 -1.94 3.49 4.11
CA MET A 12 -0.95 4.18 3.30
C MET A 12 -1.61 4.90 2.11
N VAL A 13 -2.56 4.26 1.43
CA VAL A 13 -3.30 4.86 0.31
C VAL A 13 -4.12 6.06 0.79
N ASP A 14 -4.83 5.93 1.90
CA ASP A 14 -5.68 7.00 2.41
C ASP A 14 -4.89 8.14 3.04
N GLY A 15 -3.81 7.84 3.76
CA GLY A 15 -3.01 8.83 4.48
C GLY A 15 -1.94 9.53 3.63
N GLN A 16 -1.39 8.86 2.61
CA GLN A 16 -0.25 9.38 1.83
C GLN A 16 -0.59 9.61 0.36
N ILE A 17 -1.30 8.68 -0.29
CA ILE A 17 -1.54 8.76 -1.75
C ILE A 17 -2.66 9.74 -2.06
N ARG A 18 -3.84 9.56 -1.45
CA ARG A 18 -4.99 10.45 -1.66
C ARG A 18 -4.74 11.88 -1.19
N THR A 19 -3.83 12.08 -0.25
CA THR A 19 -3.45 13.39 0.28
C THR A 19 -2.47 14.15 -0.61
N THR A 20 -1.91 13.50 -1.63
CA THR A 20 -0.93 14.07 -2.56
C THR A 20 -1.51 14.19 -3.98
N ASP A 21 -2.72 14.72 -4.09
CA ASP A 21 -3.44 15.00 -5.36
C ASP A 21 -3.64 13.79 -6.32
N VAL A 22 -3.45 12.57 -5.84
CA VAL A 22 -3.77 11.35 -6.60
C VAL A 22 -5.27 11.09 -6.50
N THR A 23 -6.02 11.46 -7.54
CA THR A 23 -7.50 11.38 -7.57
C THR A 23 -8.05 10.36 -8.58
N SER A 24 -7.20 9.84 -9.48
CA SER A 24 -7.63 8.87 -10.49
C SER A 24 -8.08 7.56 -9.84
N ALA A 25 -9.38 7.26 -9.95
CA ALA A 25 -9.99 6.04 -9.43
C ALA A 25 -9.28 4.75 -9.88
N PRO A 26 -9.00 4.52 -11.18
CA PRO A 26 -8.31 3.30 -11.61
C PRO A 26 -6.87 3.21 -11.09
N LEU A 27 -6.19 4.34 -10.86
CA LEU A 27 -4.86 4.33 -10.24
C LEU A 27 -4.92 3.96 -8.76
N ILE A 28 -5.89 4.50 -8.02
CA ILE A 28 -6.08 4.17 -6.60
C ILE A 28 -6.45 2.68 -6.43
N GLU A 29 -7.30 2.15 -7.30
CA GLU A 29 -7.65 0.72 -7.32
C GLU A 29 -6.42 -0.16 -7.58
N ALA A 30 -5.54 0.24 -8.49
CA ALA A 30 -4.28 -0.45 -8.73
C ALA A 30 -3.38 -0.43 -7.47
N MET A 31 -3.28 0.71 -6.78
CA MET A 31 -2.50 0.82 -5.54
C MET A 31 -3.05 -0.03 -4.40
N LEU A 32 -4.37 -0.25 -4.35
CA LEU A 32 -5.02 -1.11 -3.35
C LEU A 32 -4.89 -2.61 -3.71
N SER A 33 -4.88 -2.96 -5.00
CA SER A 33 -4.83 -4.36 -5.44
C SER A 33 -3.41 -4.93 -5.53
N VAL A 34 -2.40 -4.13 -5.88
CA VAL A 34 -1.03 -4.62 -6.11
C VAL A 34 -0.23 -4.75 -4.79
N PRO A 35 0.23 -5.95 -4.42
CA PRO A 35 0.93 -6.18 -3.15
C PRO A 35 2.39 -5.77 -3.16
N ARG A 36 2.66 -4.53 -2.72
CA ARG A 36 4.00 -3.94 -2.61
C ARG A 36 4.96 -4.82 -1.80
N GLU A 37 4.49 -5.52 -0.77
CA GLU A 37 5.27 -6.47 0.05
C GLU A 37 5.83 -7.66 -0.73
N ALA A 38 5.22 -8.01 -1.88
CA ALA A 38 5.71 -9.06 -2.76
C ALA A 38 6.96 -8.65 -3.57
N PHE A 39 7.22 -7.34 -3.66
CA PHE A 39 8.28 -6.75 -4.49
C PHE A 39 9.48 -6.22 -3.70
N VAL A 40 9.49 -6.38 -2.36
CA VAL A 40 10.61 -6.01 -1.49
C VAL A 40 11.33 -7.24 -0.94
N GLY A 41 12.58 -7.06 -0.52
CA GLY A 41 13.35 -8.14 0.12
C GLY A 41 12.66 -8.64 1.40
N ALA A 42 12.87 -9.91 1.75
CA ALA A 42 12.18 -10.54 2.88
C ALA A 42 12.33 -9.77 4.21
N GLY A 43 13.52 -9.21 4.48
CA GLY A 43 13.78 -8.39 5.68
C GLY A 43 13.16 -6.99 5.66
N GLN A 44 12.54 -6.57 4.57
CA GLN A 44 11.91 -5.26 4.39
C GLN A 44 10.39 -5.33 4.28
N ARG A 45 9.79 -6.53 4.23
CA ARG A 45 8.33 -6.69 4.08
C ARG A 45 7.55 -5.97 5.17
N ASP A 46 8.06 -6.01 6.40
CA ASP A 46 7.44 -5.31 7.53
C ASP A 46 7.49 -3.78 7.40
N LEU A 47 8.25 -3.23 6.44
CA LEU A 47 8.35 -1.80 6.14
C LEU A 47 7.70 -1.43 4.80
N ALA A 48 6.92 -2.32 4.19
CA ALA A 48 6.39 -2.10 2.84
C ALA A 48 5.36 -0.95 2.73
N TYR A 49 4.68 -0.59 3.83
CA TYR A 49 3.55 0.35 3.90
C TYR A 49 3.66 1.31 5.08
#